data_AF-A0AAD7EJV2-F1
#
_entry.id   AF-A0AAD7EJV2-F1
#
_cell.length_a   1.000
_cell.length_b   1.000
_cell.length_c   1.000
_cell.angle_alpha   90.00
_cell.angle_beta   90.00
_cell.angle_gamma   90.00
#
_symmetry.space_group_name_H-M   'P 1'
#
loop_
_entity.id
_entity.type
_entity.pdbx_description
1 polymer ?
#
loop_
_entity_poly.entity_id
_entity_poly.type
_entity_poly.pdbx_seq_one_letter_code
_entity_poly.pdbx_strand_id
1 'polypeptide(L)'
;MSDVLLDATHTWVFFQTDDNVIHEMQYNGQNWTSSSLKQINAMPGTDMAVVYNDSPYGSYLMLFFQDSEGFVSSVLATNTKWAPAVHLFAAATATPITATQQSNAVFLYFQDSTKQLQQYRGSFDGGWVLQDFTGPTTSTLGSVAAVSWHSEPDIWGMSQAESRVYTEGQDGSLVEWNGNGNNETLTAGTMATVAALPNVNISAFSVGWLGLRLVFLYWVDPHDKILKQRVWMKGWLPAMSIGDPLLTFDALMAKCKGQSVAVAERFNGLHTKAHAILVEATNLSTEITYQQASIQSQLTRVADTQTLAQTKQTAVQQQLNTQKNILATQKAALVTAKKTLDAAQQKVRDAESDYRTAHEVVNDLAIFFPFLATAAEFIISPALENALEVAGRAVDAATKNMASDQQAVDTTQKNYDAIQQEVASLTQLQTTLSAFGPVLESQAATASNMQTFTQTVDSNALDVGVFLGKLAGQASVLPFQDTAKILAQTVVAMQKLMKTQNQLTGIIIDDPQSIDPVLQAIAKSPVVPTAVDEMI
;
A
#
# COMPACT_ATOMS: atom_id res chain seq x y z
N MET A 1 21.40 0.33 -12.50
CA MET A 1 22.32 0.91 -13.49
C MET A 1 21.44 1.65 -14.47
N SER A 2 21.27 2.96 -14.29
CA SER A 2 20.57 3.80 -15.25
C SER A 2 21.51 4.05 -16.42
N ASP A 3 21.06 3.76 -17.63
CA ASP A 3 21.66 4.31 -18.85
C ASP A 3 21.71 5.83 -18.69
N VAL A 4 22.92 6.37 -18.59
CA VAL A 4 23.17 7.78 -18.80
C VAL A 4 23.15 7.97 -20.30
N LEU A 5 21.95 8.02 -20.88
CA LEU A 5 21.79 8.72 -22.13
C LEU A 5 22.00 10.19 -21.78
N LEU A 6 23.17 10.71 -22.18
CA LEU A 6 23.36 12.14 -22.37
C LEU A 6 22.27 12.56 -23.36
N ASP A 7 21.11 12.96 -22.87
CA ASP A 7 20.04 13.46 -23.71
C ASP A 7 20.48 14.86 -24.16
N ALA A 8 21.27 14.87 -25.24
CA ALA A 8 21.80 16.10 -25.79
C ALA A 8 20.63 16.86 -26.42
N THR A 9 19.95 17.65 -25.58
CA THR A 9 18.85 18.53 -26.01
C THR A 9 19.31 19.49 -27.11
N HIS A 10 20.59 19.83 -27.10
CA HIS A 10 21.26 20.56 -28.16
C HIS A 10 22.64 19.96 -28.44
N THR A 11 22.95 19.67 -29.70
CA THR A 11 24.30 19.29 -30.15
C THR A 11 24.71 20.19 -31.30
N TRP A 12 25.96 20.63 -31.30
CA TRP A 12 26.55 21.43 -32.36
C TRP A 12 27.74 20.69 -32.96
N VAL A 13 27.74 20.55 -34.28
CA VAL A 13 28.83 19.94 -35.04
C VAL A 13 29.36 20.95 -36.02
N PHE A 14 30.65 21.21 -35.94
CA PHE A 14 31.38 22.10 -36.84
C PHE A 14 32.21 21.28 -37.81
N PHE A 15 32.17 21.65 -39.07
CA PHE A 15 32.90 20.95 -40.12
C PHE A 15 33.31 21.93 -41.22
N GLN A 16 34.42 21.61 -41.89
CA GLN A 16 34.88 22.36 -43.05
C GLN A 16 34.45 21.63 -44.31
N THR A 17 33.89 22.36 -45.28
CA THR A 17 33.53 21.85 -46.60
C THR A 17 34.71 21.97 -47.57
N ASP A 18 34.61 21.33 -48.74
CA ASP A 18 35.69 21.29 -49.75
C ASP A 18 36.09 22.68 -50.30
N ASP A 19 35.23 23.69 -50.15
CA ASP A 19 35.51 25.10 -50.46
C ASP A 19 36.23 25.84 -49.32
N ASN A 20 36.67 25.12 -48.29
CA ASN A 20 37.36 25.60 -47.09
C ASN A 20 36.51 26.50 -46.19
N VAL A 21 35.18 26.47 -46.31
CA VAL A 21 34.26 27.20 -45.44
C VAL A 21 33.88 26.35 -44.23
N ILE A 22 33.91 26.94 -43.02
CA ILE A 22 33.41 26.24 -41.82
C ILE A 22 31.90 26.49 -41.68
N HIS A 23 31.17 25.40 -41.48
CA HIS A 23 29.73 25.32 -41.28
C HIS A 23 29.39 24.71 -39.91
N GLU A 24 28.13 24.91 -39.50
CA GLU A 24 27.56 24.37 -38.28
C GLU A 24 26.27 23.60 -38.58
N MET A 25 26.17 22.39 -38.00
CA MET A 25 24.96 21.59 -37.94
C MET A 25 24.50 21.50 -36.48
N GLN A 26 23.21 21.75 -36.26
CA GLN A 26 22.59 21.81 -34.94
C GLN A 26 21.56 20.69 -34.82
N TYR A 27 21.65 19.88 -33.77
CA TYR A 27 20.60 18.97 -33.35
C TYR A 27 19.83 19.61 -32.21
N ASN A 28 18.50 19.63 -32.29
CA ASN A 28 17.61 20.24 -31.28
C ASN A 28 16.82 19.20 -30.46
N GLY A 29 17.34 17.99 -30.34
CA GLY A 29 16.65 16.87 -29.71
C GLY A 29 15.71 16.10 -30.65
N GLN A 30 15.46 16.60 -31.86
CA GLN A 30 14.59 15.95 -32.84
C GLN A 30 15.17 15.92 -34.25
N ASN A 31 15.69 17.06 -34.73
CA ASN A 31 16.14 17.20 -36.11
C ASN A 31 17.51 17.86 -36.18
N TRP A 32 18.26 17.48 -37.20
CA TRP A 32 19.47 18.19 -37.61
C TRP A 32 19.12 19.32 -38.57
N THR A 33 19.59 20.52 -38.25
CA THR A 33 19.40 21.72 -39.08
C THR A 33 20.72 22.45 -39.24
N SER A 34 21.00 22.96 -40.44
CA SER A 34 22.14 23.85 -40.66
C SER A 34 21.87 25.23 -40.07
N SER A 35 22.89 25.85 -39.48
CA SER A 35 22.78 27.21 -38.96
C SER A 35 23.17 28.27 -40.00
N SER A 36 23.17 29.54 -39.59
CA SER A 36 23.66 30.66 -40.38
C SER A 36 25.19 30.83 -40.39
N LEU A 37 25.95 30.04 -39.62
CA LEU A 37 27.41 30.14 -39.61
C LEU A 37 28.01 29.80 -40.98
N LYS A 38 28.81 30.72 -41.50
CA LYS A 38 29.64 30.54 -42.69
C LYS A 38 30.96 31.29 -42.51
N GLN A 39 31.98 30.60 -42.02
CA GLN A 39 33.30 31.20 -41.81
C GLN A 39 34.19 30.92 -43.03
N ILE A 40 34.37 31.94 -43.88
CA ILE A 40 35.00 31.82 -45.21
C ILE A 40 36.53 31.99 -45.23
N ASN A 41 37.14 32.44 -44.13
CA ASN A 41 38.58 32.71 -44.06
C ASN A 41 39.36 31.59 -43.31
N ALA A 42 38.85 30.36 -43.29
CA ALA A 42 39.52 29.27 -42.59
C ALA A 42 40.67 28.70 -43.43
N MET A 43 41.78 28.32 -42.78
CA MET A 43 42.85 27.56 -43.41
C MET A 43 42.32 26.18 -43.85
N PRO A 44 42.68 25.67 -45.04
CA PRO A 44 42.35 24.32 -45.46
C PRO A 44 42.85 23.27 -44.47
N GLY A 45 41.96 22.40 -43.99
CA GLY A 45 42.30 21.34 -43.03
C GLY A 45 42.62 21.85 -41.63
N THR A 46 42.16 23.06 -41.27
CA THR A 46 42.37 23.58 -39.92
C THR A 46 41.71 22.69 -38.87
N ASP A 47 42.41 22.47 -37.75
CA ASP A 47 41.80 21.88 -36.56
C ASP A 47 40.78 22.85 -35.96
N MET A 48 39.80 22.32 -35.23
CA MET A 48 38.69 23.09 -34.67
C MET A 48 38.42 22.70 -33.23
N ALA A 49 38.23 23.71 -32.39
CA ALA A 49 37.77 23.52 -31.03
C ALA A 49 36.53 24.35 -30.75
N VAL A 50 35.61 23.81 -29.97
CA VAL A 50 34.43 24.54 -29.51
C VAL A 50 34.27 24.39 -28.02
N VAL A 51 33.91 25.49 -27.36
CA VAL A 51 33.44 25.49 -25.97
C VAL A 51 32.05 26.08 -25.90
N TYR A 52 31.27 25.52 -24.97
CA TYR A 52 29.91 25.93 -24.68
C TYR A 52 29.82 26.36 -23.21
N ASN A 53 29.09 27.44 -22.96
CA ASN A 53 28.74 27.85 -21.61
C ASN A 53 27.27 28.24 -21.56
N ASP A 54 26.52 27.57 -20.69
CA ASP A 54 25.15 27.92 -20.38
C ASP A 54 25.12 28.74 -19.08
N SER A 55 24.74 30.00 -19.20
CA SER A 55 24.73 30.95 -18.09
C SER A 55 23.33 31.53 -17.93
N PRO A 56 22.92 31.95 -16.72
CA PRO A 56 21.66 32.68 -16.51
C PRO A 56 21.50 33.93 -17.39
N TYR A 57 22.61 34.46 -17.93
CA TYR A 57 22.65 35.65 -18.78
C TYR A 57 22.60 35.33 -20.29
N GLY A 58 22.60 34.06 -20.68
CA GLY A 58 22.55 33.59 -22.06
C GLY A 58 23.45 32.37 -22.30
N SER A 59 23.22 31.70 -23.42
CA SER A 59 24.09 30.60 -23.87
C SER A 59 25.13 31.14 -24.86
N TYR A 60 26.39 30.72 -24.65
CA TYR A 60 27.54 31.16 -25.43
C TYR A 60 28.23 29.97 -26.07
N LEU A 61 28.58 30.09 -27.35
CA LEU A 61 29.45 29.16 -28.08
C LEU A 61 30.65 29.92 -28.60
N MET A 62 31.85 29.37 -28.43
CA MET A 62 33.05 29.94 -29.02
C MET A 62 33.77 28.89 -29.83
N LEU A 63 33.87 29.13 -31.15
CA LEU A 63 34.59 28.30 -32.09
C LEU A 63 36.00 28.87 -32.30
N PHE A 64 37.01 28.01 -32.23
CA PHE A 64 38.40 28.32 -32.55
C PHE A 64 38.83 27.56 -33.79
N PHE A 65 39.61 28.22 -34.64
CA PHE A 65 40.15 27.67 -35.89
C PHE A 65 41.39 28.48 -36.29
N GLN A 66 42.20 27.97 -37.20
CA GLN A 66 43.28 28.72 -37.84
C GLN A 66 42.77 29.36 -39.13
N ASP A 67 42.97 30.65 -39.31
CA ASP A 67 42.62 31.34 -40.54
C ASP A 67 43.70 31.23 -41.61
N SER A 68 43.35 31.64 -42.84
CA SER A 68 44.25 31.57 -43.99
C SER A 68 45.50 32.47 -43.86
N GLU A 69 45.52 33.42 -42.92
CA GLU A 69 46.66 34.28 -42.61
C GLU A 69 47.61 33.64 -41.58
N GLY A 70 47.24 32.48 -41.01
CA GLY A 70 48.04 31.72 -40.06
C GLY A 70 47.79 32.07 -38.59
N PHE A 71 46.80 32.91 -38.30
CA PHE A 71 46.40 33.21 -36.93
C PHE A 71 45.41 32.16 -36.42
N VAL A 72 45.54 31.80 -35.14
CA VAL A 72 44.43 31.18 -34.43
C VAL A 72 43.42 32.27 -34.13
N SER A 73 42.21 32.05 -34.60
CA SER A 73 41.08 32.98 -34.59
C SER A 73 39.91 32.37 -33.85
N SER A 74 39.02 33.23 -33.33
CA SER A 74 37.79 32.81 -32.66
C SER A 74 36.55 33.46 -33.25
N VAL A 75 35.44 32.75 -33.22
CA VAL A 75 34.09 33.29 -33.50
C VAL A 75 33.20 33.01 -32.30
N LEU A 76 32.55 34.05 -31.77
CA LEU A 76 31.61 33.96 -30.66
C LEU A 76 30.17 33.96 -31.16
N ALA A 77 29.36 33.02 -30.68
CA ALA A 77 27.91 33.08 -30.79
C ALA A 77 27.28 33.41 -29.44
N THR A 78 26.40 34.41 -29.41
CA THR A 78 25.55 34.71 -28.25
C THR A 78 24.11 34.49 -28.65
N ASN A 79 23.38 33.61 -27.93
CA ASN A 79 22.01 33.21 -28.28
C ASN A 79 21.92 32.81 -29.77
N THR A 80 22.83 31.93 -30.20
CA THR A 80 22.96 31.38 -31.56
C THR A 80 23.13 32.40 -32.69
N LYS A 81 23.60 33.62 -32.38
CA LYS A 81 23.97 34.64 -33.37
C LYS A 81 25.47 34.84 -33.38
N TRP A 82 26.10 34.54 -34.51
CA TRP A 82 27.54 34.59 -34.71
C TRP A 82 28.04 36.03 -34.94
N ALA A 83 29.07 36.41 -34.19
CA ALA A 83 29.85 37.63 -34.40
C ALA A 83 30.91 37.43 -35.49
N PRO A 84 31.57 38.49 -35.99
CA PRO A 84 32.75 38.35 -36.84
C PRO A 84 33.92 37.64 -36.13
N ALA A 85 34.78 36.98 -36.91
CA ALA A 85 36.00 36.37 -36.39
C ALA A 85 36.99 37.40 -35.84
N VAL A 86 37.73 37.02 -34.80
CA VAL A 86 38.77 37.84 -34.15
C VAL A 86 40.07 37.04 -34.07
N HIS A 87 41.18 37.64 -34.53
CA HIS A 87 42.52 37.07 -34.40
C HIS A 87 42.95 37.07 -32.94
N LEU A 88 43.46 35.94 -32.46
CA LEU A 88 44.00 35.81 -31.10
C LEU A 88 45.53 35.93 -31.11
N PHE A 89 46.21 35.06 -31.85
CA PHE A 89 47.68 35.02 -31.94
C PHE A 89 48.13 34.24 -33.19
N ALA A 90 49.37 34.47 -33.62
CA ALA A 90 49.99 33.68 -34.68
C ALA A 90 50.48 32.33 -34.12
N ALA A 91 50.24 31.24 -34.84
CA ALA A 91 50.65 29.89 -34.45
C ALA A 91 51.44 29.18 -35.56
N ALA A 92 51.93 27.97 -35.30
CA ALA A 92 52.47 27.12 -36.36
C ALA A 92 51.38 26.83 -37.42
N THR A 93 51.78 26.68 -38.69
CA THR A 93 50.87 26.26 -39.75
C THR A 93 50.27 24.89 -39.44
N ALA A 94 48.95 24.75 -39.58
CA ALA A 94 48.21 23.54 -39.24
C ALA A 94 48.45 23.08 -37.79
N THR A 95 48.46 24.04 -36.87
CA THR A 95 48.57 23.74 -35.43
C THR A 95 47.33 22.96 -34.97
N PRO A 96 47.46 21.91 -34.13
CA PRO A 96 46.30 21.32 -33.48
C PRO A 96 45.67 22.34 -32.52
N ILE A 97 44.36 22.28 -32.37
CA ILE A 97 43.59 23.23 -31.57
C ILE A 97 42.59 22.44 -30.74
N THR A 98 42.69 22.54 -29.41
CA THR A 98 41.63 22.08 -28.51
C THR A 98 41.34 23.12 -27.45
N ALA A 99 40.11 23.15 -26.98
CA ALA A 99 39.69 24.08 -25.94
C ALA A 99 38.87 23.35 -24.89
N THR A 100 38.94 23.84 -23.66
CA THR A 100 38.04 23.43 -22.59
C THR A 100 37.64 24.64 -21.77
N GLN A 101 36.47 24.57 -21.14
CA GLN A 101 35.93 25.66 -20.35
C GLN A 101 35.80 25.23 -18.90
N GLN A 102 36.16 26.16 -18.03
CA GLN A 102 36.05 25.97 -16.60
C GLN A 102 35.52 27.26 -15.96
N SER A 103 34.29 27.20 -15.48
CA SER A 103 33.56 28.39 -15.01
C SER A 103 33.48 29.47 -16.11
N ASN A 104 34.11 30.63 -15.96
CA ASN A 104 34.11 31.66 -17.02
C ASN A 104 35.42 31.70 -17.81
N ALA A 105 36.40 30.86 -17.46
CA ALA A 105 37.68 30.80 -18.15
C ALA A 105 37.64 29.77 -19.28
N VAL A 106 38.24 30.13 -20.41
CA VAL A 106 38.48 29.24 -21.55
C VAL A 106 39.98 29.00 -21.63
N PHE A 107 40.36 27.73 -21.73
CA PHE A 107 41.73 27.29 -21.91
C PHE A 107 41.87 26.68 -23.28
N LEU A 108 42.70 27.30 -24.11
CA LEU A 108 43.00 26.90 -25.48
C LEU A 108 44.41 26.32 -25.51
N TYR A 109 44.56 25.13 -26.08
CA TYR A 109 45.84 24.46 -26.23
C TYR A 109 46.18 24.35 -27.71
N PHE A 110 47.42 24.68 -28.05
CA PHE A 110 47.92 24.71 -29.42
C PHE A 110 49.42 24.42 -29.46
N GLN A 111 49.95 24.15 -30.64
CA GLN A 111 51.38 24.01 -30.87
C GLN A 111 51.98 25.28 -31.51
N ASP A 112 53.06 25.80 -30.91
CA ASP A 112 53.79 26.94 -31.48
C ASP A 112 54.76 26.52 -32.60
N SER A 113 55.43 27.51 -33.21
CA SER A 113 56.41 27.29 -34.29
C SER A 113 57.64 26.49 -33.86
N THR A 114 57.91 26.38 -32.55
CA THR A 114 58.99 25.57 -31.97
C THR A 114 58.52 24.15 -31.62
N LYS A 115 57.29 23.81 -31.98
CA LYS A 115 56.64 22.52 -31.74
C LYS A 115 56.36 22.24 -30.25
N GLN A 116 56.39 23.26 -29.40
CA GLN A 116 55.99 23.11 -28.01
C GLN A 116 54.47 23.25 -27.87
N LEU A 117 53.87 22.45 -26.98
CA LEU A 117 52.47 22.64 -26.60
C LEU A 117 52.39 23.87 -25.70
N GLN A 118 51.50 24.80 -26.06
CA GLN A 118 51.26 26.08 -25.40
C GLN A 118 49.83 26.14 -24.88
N GLN A 119 49.58 27.03 -23.91
CA GLN A 119 48.26 27.28 -23.34
C GLN A 119 47.95 28.78 -23.42
N TYR A 120 46.82 29.09 -24.02
CA TYR A 120 46.27 30.44 -24.12
C TYR A 120 44.98 30.51 -23.30
N ARG A 121 44.91 31.46 -22.37
CA ARG A 121 43.77 31.58 -21.46
C ARG A 121 42.98 32.84 -21.77
N GLY A 122 41.66 32.74 -21.75
CA GLY A 122 40.76 33.87 -21.94
C GLY A 122 39.38 33.62 -21.34
N SER A 123 38.39 34.34 -21.85
CA SER A 123 36.99 34.20 -21.48
C SER A 123 36.08 34.51 -22.67
N PHE A 124 34.77 34.28 -22.52
CA PHE A 124 33.78 34.66 -23.54
C PHE A 124 33.72 36.19 -23.76
N ASP A 125 34.14 36.98 -22.77
CA ASP A 125 34.21 38.45 -22.87
C ASP A 125 35.57 38.93 -23.45
N GLY A 126 36.47 38.00 -23.80
CA GLY A 126 37.83 38.29 -24.25
C GLY A 126 38.85 38.24 -23.13
N GLY A 127 39.89 39.10 -23.22
CA GLY A 127 40.97 39.15 -22.22
C GLY A 127 41.94 37.97 -22.33
N TRP A 128 42.55 37.80 -23.50
CA TRP A 128 43.39 36.65 -23.79
C TRP A 128 44.87 36.84 -23.45
N VAL A 129 45.48 35.84 -22.83
CA VAL A 129 46.88 35.88 -22.36
C VAL A 129 47.55 34.52 -22.56
N LEU A 130 48.78 34.54 -23.08
CA LEU A 130 49.64 33.36 -23.14
C LEU A 130 50.12 33.03 -21.73
N GLN A 131 49.87 31.80 -21.29
CA GLN A 131 50.26 31.34 -19.96
C GLN A 131 51.75 30.95 -19.98
N ASP A 132 52.39 31.00 -18.82
CA ASP A 132 53.76 30.49 -18.64
C ASP A 132 53.73 28.96 -18.56
N PHE A 133 53.41 28.35 -19.70
CA PHE A 133 53.20 26.93 -19.87
C PHE A 133 54.03 26.44 -21.06
N THR A 134 54.75 25.34 -20.90
CA THR A 134 55.43 24.67 -22.00
C THR A 134 55.29 23.17 -21.78
N GLY A 135 54.42 22.54 -22.58
CA GLY A 135 54.24 21.09 -22.56
C GLY A 135 55.42 20.39 -23.25
N PRO A 136 55.75 19.15 -22.88
CA PRO A 136 57.04 18.52 -23.22
C PRO A 136 57.12 17.93 -24.64
N THR A 137 56.21 18.29 -25.54
CA THR A 137 56.20 17.77 -26.91
C THR A 137 57.22 18.55 -27.76
N THR A 138 58.05 17.86 -28.55
CA THR A 138 58.98 18.48 -29.51
C THR A 138 58.75 18.01 -30.95
N SER A 139 57.82 17.09 -31.16
CA SER A 139 57.37 16.59 -32.47
C SER A 139 56.10 17.31 -32.90
N THR A 140 55.87 17.40 -34.22
CA THR A 140 54.59 17.91 -34.75
C THR A 140 53.47 17.00 -34.28
N LEU A 141 52.41 17.58 -33.72
CA LEU A 141 51.25 16.85 -33.22
C LEU A 141 50.16 16.81 -34.30
N GLY A 142 49.51 15.65 -34.47
CA GLY A 142 48.35 15.54 -35.36
C GLY A 142 47.06 16.08 -34.74
N SER A 143 46.86 15.86 -33.45
CA SER A 143 45.66 16.29 -32.71
C SER A 143 45.98 16.41 -31.22
N VAL A 144 45.18 17.21 -30.53
CA VAL A 144 45.19 17.35 -29.06
C VAL A 144 43.74 17.30 -28.59
N ALA A 145 43.47 16.67 -27.45
CA ALA A 145 42.16 16.73 -26.82
C ALA A 145 42.28 17.24 -25.39
N ALA A 146 41.36 18.11 -24.97
CA ALA A 146 41.34 18.63 -23.61
C ALA A 146 39.94 18.53 -23.01
N VAL A 147 39.89 18.19 -21.72
CA VAL A 147 38.67 18.18 -20.93
C VAL A 147 38.94 18.83 -19.59
N SER A 148 37.92 19.45 -19.01
CA SER A 148 38.00 19.99 -17.66
C SER A 148 36.69 19.78 -16.92
N TRP A 149 36.78 19.78 -15.61
CA TRP A 149 35.65 19.68 -14.70
C TRP A 149 36.01 20.27 -13.34
N HIS A 150 34.99 20.48 -12.51
CA HIS A 150 35.21 20.72 -11.08
C HIS A 150 35.14 19.38 -10.33
N SER A 151 36.13 19.13 -9.49
CA SER A 151 36.12 18.06 -8.51
C SER A 151 34.91 18.22 -7.59
N GLU A 152 34.49 17.14 -6.94
CA GLU A 152 33.56 17.30 -5.83
C GLU A 152 34.16 18.22 -4.76
N PRO A 153 33.33 18.99 -4.04
CA PRO A 153 33.80 19.76 -2.90
C PRO A 153 34.50 18.83 -1.91
N ASP A 154 35.70 19.18 -1.49
CA ASP A 154 36.38 18.47 -0.42
C ASP A 154 35.65 18.67 0.93
N ILE A 155 36.20 18.13 2.02
CA ILE A 155 35.63 18.26 3.37
C ILE A 155 35.50 19.72 3.85
N TRP A 156 36.15 20.67 3.16
CA TRP A 156 36.09 22.11 3.43
C TRP A 156 35.15 22.83 2.46
N GLY A 157 34.44 22.10 1.60
CA GLY A 157 33.54 22.66 0.60
C GLY A 157 34.26 23.28 -0.59
N MET A 158 35.56 23.02 -0.77
CA MET A 158 36.33 23.56 -1.89
C MET A 158 36.34 22.57 -3.05
N SER A 159 35.76 22.97 -4.18
CA SER A 159 35.92 22.24 -5.45
C SER A 159 37.18 22.74 -6.16
N GLN A 160 38.04 21.82 -6.60
CA GLN A 160 39.18 22.16 -7.41
C GLN A 160 38.87 21.97 -8.89
N ALA A 161 39.37 22.91 -9.67
CA ALA A 161 39.53 22.76 -11.10
C ALA A 161 40.36 21.52 -11.42
N GLU A 162 39.89 20.66 -12.32
CA GLU A 162 40.71 19.60 -12.89
C GLU A 162 40.64 19.71 -14.40
N SER A 163 41.80 19.53 -15.04
CA SER A 163 41.88 19.40 -16.49
C SER A 163 42.76 18.21 -16.88
N ARG A 164 42.45 17.63 -18.02
CA ARG A 164 43.26 16.62 -18.69
C ARG A 164 43.49 17.06 -20.11
N VAL A 165 44.74 16.96 -20.56
CA VAL A 165 45.13 17.16 -21.95
C VAL A 165 45.77 15.88 -22.46
N TYR A 166 45.37 15.46 -23.65
CA TYR A 166 45.83 14.23 -24.29
C TYR A 166 46.57 14.59 -25.57
N THR A 167 47.78 14.07 -25.71
CA THR A 167 48.65 14.27 -26.86
C THR A 167 49.21 12.96 -27.35
N GLU A 168 49.69 12.94 -28.59
CA GLU A 168 50.58 11.89 -29.05
C GLU A 168 52.01 12.14 -28.53
N GLY A 169 52.65 11.09 -28.00
CA GLY A 169 54.05 11.07 -27.62
C GLY A 169 54.96 10.82 -28.81
N GLN A 170 56.28 11.04 -28.62
CA GLN A 170 57.27 10.85 -29.69
C GLN A 170 57.35 9.39 -30.19
N ASP A 171 56.95 8.42 -29.37
CA ASP A 171 56.93 6.99 -29.67
C ASP A 171 55.60 6.55 -30.31
N GLY A 172 54.69 7.48 -30.61
CA GLY A 172 53.35 7.20 -31.12
C GLY A 172 52.38 6.69 -30.06
N SER A 173 52.74 6.77 -28.76
CA SER A 173 51.81 6.43 -27.67
C SER A 173 50.96 7.64 -27.28
N LEU A 174 49.76 7.43 -26.75
CA LEU A 174 48.99 8.51 -26.13
C LEU A 174 49.53 8.84 -24.75
N VAL A 175 49.66 10.13 -24.47
CA VAL A 175 50.13 10.68 -23.20
C VAL A 175 49.03 11.53 -22.57
N GLU A 176 48.79 11.33 -21.27
CA GLU A 176 47.89 12.16 -20.46
C GLU A 176 48.71 13.22 -19.71
N TRP A 177 48.18 14.44 -19.66
CA TRP A 177 48.71 15.56 -18.88
C TRP A 177 47.62 16.06 -17.93
N ASN A 178 47.95 16.15 -16.64
CA ASN A 178 47.04 16.52 -15.56
C ASN A 178 47.27 17.96 -15.13
N GLY A 179 46.25 18.80 -15.21
CA GLY A 179 46.19 20.10 -14.55
C GLY A 179 45.31 20.03 -13.31
N ASN A 180 45.82 20.48 -12.16
CA ASN A 180 45.07 20.55 -10.90
C ASN A 180 45.04 21.99 -10.37
N GLY A 181 43.84 22.49 -10.07
CA GLY A 181 43.60 23.80 -9.48
C GLY A 181 43.84 24.97 -10.42
N ASN A 182 44.00 26.17 -9.84
CA ASN A 182 44.36 27.39 -10.56
C ASN A 182 45.84 27.41 -11.02
N ASN A 183 46.60 26.35 -10.78
CA ASN A 183 48.00 26.28 -11.13
C ASN A 183 48.16 25.78 -12.57
N GLU A 184 48.78 26.64 -13.39
CA GLU A 184 48.96 26.56 -14.84
C GLU A 184 49.94 25.46 -15.30
N THR A 185 50.38 24.57 -14.40
CA THR A 185 51.37 23.53 -14.71
C THR A 185 50.70 22.19 -14.94
N LEU A 186 50.79 21.66 -16.17
CA LEU A 186 50.43 20.27 -16.43
C LEU A 186 51.54 19.33 -15.95
N THR A 187 51.14 18.25 -15.29
CA THR A 187 52.03 17.17 -14.86
C THR A 187 51.73 15.89 -15.63
N ALA A 188 52.67 14.96 -15.72
CA ALA A 188 52.39 13.69 -16.37
C ALA A 188 51.24 12.95 -15.67
N GLY A 189 50.31 12.43 -16.47
CA GLY A 189 49.13 11.71 -16.02
C GLY A 189 49.41 10.29 -15.54
N THR A 190 48.34 9.59 -15.20
CA THR A 190 48.37 8.19 -14.74
C THR A 190 48.00 7.19 -15.84
N MET A 191 47.61 7.68 -17.01
CA MET A 191 47.31 6.84 -18.15
C MET A 191 48.53 6.02 -18.55
N ALA A 192 48.42 4.70 -18.46
CA ALA A 192 49.40 3.82 -19.07
C ALA A 192 49.44 4.07 -20.57
N THR A 193 50.64 4.19 -21.13
CA THR A 193 50.89 4.39 -22.57
C THR A 193 50.12 3.38 -23.41
N VAL A 194 49.31 3.88 -24.33
CA VAL A 194 48.58 3.07 -25.32
C VAL A 194 49.06 3.44 -26.71
N ALA A 195 49.24 2.45 -27.58
CA ALA A 195 49.65 2.69 -28.96
C ALA A 195 48.56 3.46 -29.72
N ALA A 196 48.98 4.45 -30.50
CA ALA A 196 48.14 5.26 -31.38
C ALA A 196 48.74 5.30 -32.80
N LEU A 197 47.93 5.69 -33.78
CA LEU A 197 48.46 6.02 -35.10
C LEU A 197 49.31 7.29 -35.05
N PRO A 198 50.38 7.37 -35.85
CA PRO A 198 51.02 8.65 -36.13
C PRO A 198 50.01 9.67 -36.63
N ASN A 199 49.94 10.82 -35.97
CA ASN A 199 48.99 11.89 -36.21
C ASN A 199 47.52 11.45 -36.07
N VAL A 200 47.21 10.60 -35.08
CA VAL A 200 45.83 10.19 -34.82
C VAL A 200 44.97 11.35 -34.34
N ASN A 201 43.72 11.41 -34.77
CA ASN A 201 42.73 12.28 -34.15
C ASN A 201 42.39 11.78 -32.75
N ILE A 202 42.47 12.66 -31.77
CA ILE A 202 42.14 12.35 -30.38
C ILE A 202 40.88 13.14 -30.03
N SER A 203 39.93 12.50 -29.37
CA SER A 203 38.78 13.21 -28.79
C SER A 203 38.58 12.78 -27.36
N ALA A 204 38.22 13.74 -26.50
CA ALA A 204 37.90 13.46 -25.12
C ALA A 204 36.71 14.30 -24.67
N PHE A 205 35.87 13.72 -23.81
CA PHE A 205 34.85 14.47 -23.08
C PHE A 205 34.73 13.92 -21.65
N SER A 206 34.17 14.75 -20.75
CA SER A 206 33.93 14.33 -19.38
C SER A 206 32.44 14.44 -19.02
N VAL A 207 31.97 13.54 -18.15
CA VAL A 207 30.59 13.50 -17.67
C VAL A 207 30.58 13.29 -16.17
N GLY A 208 29.77 14.05 -15.44
CA GLY A 208 29.50 13.78 -14.04
C GLY A 208 28.41 12.71 -13.89
N TRP A 209 28.67 11.63 -13.16
CA TRP A 209 27.71 10.57 -12.91
C TRP A 209 27.79 10.04 -11.47
N LEU A 210 26.69 10.14 -10.71
CA LEU A 210 26.58 9.62 -9.33
C LEU A 210 27.71 10.06 -8.38
N GLY A 211 28.15 11.31 -8.50
CA GLY A 211 29.26 11.86 -7.73
C GLY A 211 30.65 11.38 -8.17
N LEU A 212 30.73 10.70 -9.32
CA LEU A 212 31.97 10.34 -9.97
C LEU A 212 32.15 11.17 -11.24
N ARG A 213 33.41 11.44 -11.59
CA ARG A 213 33.73 11.99 -12.90
C ARG A 213 34.17 10.86 -13.82
N LEU A 214 33.52 10.76 -14.96
CA LEU A 214 33.91 9.88 -16.05
C LEU A 214 34.64 10.73 -17.09
N VAL A 215 35.79 10.28 -17.56
CA VAL A 215 36.45 10.84 -18.75
C VAL A 215 36.50 9.76 -19.81
N PHE A 216 35.99 10.09 -20.99
CA PHE A 216 36.00 9.23 -22.15
C PHE A 216 37.05 9.74 -23.11
N LEU A 217 37.98 8.86 -23.51
CA LEU A 217 39.03 9.14 -24.48
C LEU A 217 38.85 8.24 -25.70
N TYR A 218 38.92 8.84 -26.88
CA TYR A 218 38.71 8.19 -28.17
C TYR A 218 39.90 8.42 -29.09
N TRP A 219 40.35 7.37 -29.78
CA TRP A 219 41.41 7.42 -30.79
C TRP A 219 41.27 6.24 -31.75
N VAL A 220 41.95 6.28 -32.89
CA VAL A 220 42.02 5.14 -33.82
C VAL A 220 43.29 4.32 -33.55
N ASP A 221 43.14 3.02 -33.31
CA ASP A 221 44.28 2.14 -33.04
C ASP A 221 45.07 1.83 -34.32
N PRO A 222 46.42 1.79 -34.23
CA PRO A 222 47.26 1.62 -35.41
C PRO A 222 47.21 0.24 -36.05
N HIS A 223 46.86 -0.79 -35.28
CA HIS A 223 46.88 -2.16 -35.74
C HIS A 223 45.60 -2.54 -36.47
N ASP A 224 44.43 -2.20 -35.91
CA ASP A 224 43.14 -2.61 -36.47
C ASP A 224 42.39 -1.49 -37.20
N LYS A 225 42.84 -0.23 -37.09
CA LYS A 225 42.17 0.96 -37.64
C LYS A 225 40.74 1.14 -37.12
N ILE A 226 40.44 0.60 -35.94
CA ILE A 226 39.14 0.72 -35.29
C ILE A 226 39.19 1.85 -34.25
N LEU A 227 38.08 2.56 -34.10
CA LEU A 227 37.91 3.55 -33.04
C LEU A 227 37.95 2.85 -31.68
N LYS A 228 38.90 3.21 -30.84
CA LYS A 228 39.01 2.76 -29.45
C LYS A 228 38.40 3.78 -28.50
N GLN A 229 37.95 3.26 -27.38
CA GLN A 229 37.54 4.02 -26.21
C GLN A 229 38.37 3.59 -25.01
N ARG A 230 38.69 4.55 -24.15
CA ARG A 230 39.12 4.28 -22.78
C ARG A 230 38.36 5.17 -21.83
N VAL A 231 38.02 4.62 -20.67
CA VAL A 231 37.25 5.35 -19.66
C VAL A 231 38.07 5.46 -18.38
N TRP A 232 38.18 6.68 -17.87
CA TRP A 232 38.72 6.97 -16.56
C TRP A 232 37.59 7.30 -15.58
N MET A 233 37.68 6.78 -14.35
CA MET A 233 36.73 7.10 -13.27
C MET A 233 37.41 7.28 -11.91
N LYS A 234 38.16 6.27 -11.46
CA LYS A 234 39.08 6.33 -10.30
C LYS A 234 40.42 5.68 -10.65
N GLY A 235 40.77 5.78 -11.92
CA GLY A 235 41.74 4.93 -12.60
C GLY A 235 41.26 4.59 -14.00
N TRP A 236 42.21 4.30 -14.89
CA TRP A 236 41.95 3.97 -16.28
C TRP A 236 41.52 2.51 -16.44
N LEU A 237 40.36 2.29 -17.05
CA LEU A 237 39.95 0.97 -17.52
C LEU A 237 40.78 0.54 -18.74
N PRO A 238 40.84 -0.76 -19.08
CA PRO A 238 41.42 -1.21 -20.34
C PRO A 238 40.76 -0.54 -21.55
N ALA A 239 41.53 -0.34 -22.63
CA ALA A 239 40.99 0.15 -23.89
C ALA A 239 40.02 -0.88 -24.49
N MET A 240 38.95 -0.40 -25.14
CA MET A 240 37.93 -1.22 -25.78
C MET A 240 37.64 -0.69 -27.19
N SER A 241 37.36 -1.56 -28.14
CA SER A 241 36.94 -1.19 -29.50
C SER A 241 35.49 -0.71 -29.51
N ILE A 242 35.20 0.37 -30.21
CA ILE A 242 33.86 0.85 -30.51
C ILE A 242 33.39 0.16 -31.79
N GLY A 243 32.41 -0.73 -31.65
CA GLY A 243 31.87 -1.55 -32.75
C GLY A 243 32.23 -3.04 -32.69
N ASP A 244 33.03 -3.48 -31.71
CA ASP A 244 33.36 -4.88 -31.49
C ASP A 244 32.30 -5.52 -30.55
N PRO A 245 31.73 -6.70 -30.87
CA PRO A 245 30.45 -7.17 -30.34
C PRO A 245 30.49 -7.71 -28.89
N LEU A 246 31.54 -7.43 -28.13
CA LEU A 246 31.65 -7.89 -26.75
C LEU A 246 30.89 -7.02 -25.74
N LEU A 247 30.19 -5.99 -26.24
CA LEU A 247 29.04 -5.35 -25.61
C LEU A 247 27.96 -5.12 -26.68
N THR A 248 27.48 -6.19 -27.35
CA THR A 248 26.35 -6.01 -28.26
C THR A 248 25.14 -5.52 -27.46
N PHE A 249 24.46 -4.54 -28.05
CA PHE A 249 23.08 -4.19 -27.73
C PHE A 249 22.21 -5.45 -27.57
N ASP A 250 22.46 -6.50 -28.35
CA ASP A 250 21.80 -7.81 -28.26
C ASP A 250 22.06 -8.57 -26.96
N ALA A 251 23.27 -8.55 -26.41
CA ALA A 251 23.58 -9.19 -25.12
C ALA A 251 22.94 -8.44 -23.95
N LEU A 252 22.90 -7.10 -24.03
CA LEU A 252 22.16 -6.27 -23.09
C LEU A 252 20.64 -6.52 -23.22
N MET A 253 20.11 -6.54 -24.44
CA MET A 253 18.72 -6.87 -24.78
C MET A 253 18.33 -8.27 -24.29
N ALA A 254 19.18 -9.28 -24.48
CA ALA A 254 18.93 -10.63 -24.02
C ALA A 254 18.88 -10.71 -22.49
N LYS A 255 19.73 -9.95 -21.80
CA LYS A 255 19.72 -9.87 -20.33
C LYS A 255 18.49 -9.11 -19.82
N CYS A 256 18.11 -8.02 -20.48
CA CYS A 256 16.87 -7.30 -20.21
C CYS A 256 15.63 -8.15 -20.47
N LYS A 257 15.64 -8.98 -21.54
CA LYS A 257 14.57 -9.93 -21.86
C LYS A 257 14.50 -11.08 -20.85
N GLY A 258 15.63 -11.57 -20.35
CA GLY A 258 15.64 -12.55 -19.26
C GLY A 258 15.06 -11.99 -17.97
N GLN A 259 15.42 -10.75 -17.62
CA GLN A 259 14.91 -10.07 -16.44
C GLN A 259 13.43 -9.70 -16.58
N SER A 260 12.96 -9.34 -17.78
CA SER A 260 11.54 -9.06 -18.03
C SER A 260 10.65 -10.27 -17.83
N VAL A 261 11.07 -11.43 -18.34
CA VAL A 261 10.37 -12.69 -18.16
C VAL A 261 10.31 -13.05 -16.67
N ALA A 262 11.43 -12.93 -15.95
CA ALA A 262 11.46 -13.19 -14.51
C ALA A 262 10.54 -12.25 -13.71
N VAL A 263 10.45 -10.97 -14.10
CA VAL A 263 9.51 -10.01 -13.49
C VAL A 263 8.07 -10.35 -13.82
N ALA A 264 7.77 -10.71 -15.07
CA ALA A 264 6.44 -11.11 -15.51
C ALA A 264 5.96 -12.39 -14.80
N GLU A 265 6.82 -13.40 -14.66
CA GLU A 265 6.52 -14.63 -13.90
C GLU A 265 6.24 -14.33 -12.43
N ARG A 266 7.04 -13.47 -11.81
CA ARG A 266 6.87 -13.08 -10.41
C ARG A 266 5.60 -12.26 -10.19
N PHE A 267 5.27 -11.37 -11.14
CA PHE A 267 4.01 -10.63 -11.17
C PHE A 267 2.81 -11.57 -11.32
N ASN A 268 2.87 -12.51 -12.26
CA ASN A 268 1.80 -13.48 -12.46
C ASN A 268 1.59 -14.35 -11.22
N GLY A 269 2.68 -14.80 -10.57
CA GLY A 269 2.61 -15.53 -9.31
C GLY A 269 1.99 -14.71 -8.16
N LEU A 270 2.33 -13.42 -8.05
CA LEU A 270 1.71 -12.53 -7.06
C LEU A 270 0.23 -12.28 -7.36
N HIS A 271 -0.12 -12.08 -8.64
CA HIS A 271 -1.50 -11.90 -9.09
C HIS A 271 -2.35 -13.15 -8.80
N THR A 272 -1.86 -14.35 -9.12
CA THR A 272 -2.56 -15.61 -8.81
C THR A 272 -2.77 -15.79 -7.30
N LYS A 273 -1.77 -15.48 -6.47
CA LYS A 273 -1.91 -15.53 -5.01
C LYS A 273 -2.92 -14.51 -4.49
N ALA A 274 -2.86 -13.26 -4.96
CA ALA A 274 -3.82 -12.22 -4.59
C ALA A 274 -5.26 -12.60 -4.99
N HIS A 275 -5.43 -13.17 -6.18
CA HIS A 275 -6.73 -13.66 -6.64
C HIS A 275 -7.27 -14.82 -5.79
N ALA A 276 -6.41 -15.78 -5.44
CA ALA A 276 -6.80 -16.88 -4.55
C ALA A 276 -7.27 -16.38 -3.16
N ILE A 277 -6.54 -15.40 -2.58
CA ILE A 277 -6.91 -14.76 -1.32
C ILE A 277 -8.25 -14.03 -1.45
N LEU A 278 -8.49 -13.31 -2.55
CA LEU A 278 -9.79 -12.66 -2.82
C LEU A 278 -10.94 -13.66 -2.88
N VAL A 279 -10.75 -14.79 -3.56
CA VAL A 279 -11.76 -15.84 -3.65
C VAL A 279 -12.06 -16.44 -2.27
N GLU A 280 -11.02 -16.71 -1.48
CA GLU A 280 -11.17 -17.25 -0.12
C GLU A 280 -11.84 -16.23 0.83
N ALA A 281 -11.45 -14.96 0.77
CA ALA A 281 -12.07 -13.88 1.53
C ALA A 281 -13.54 -13.66 1.14
N THR A 282 -13.87 -13.72 -0.16
CA THR A 282 -15.26 -13.64 -0.66
C THR A 282 -16.11 -14.79 -0.14
N ASN A 283 -15.57 -16.02 -0.15
CA ASN A 283 -16.24 -17.20 0.40
C ASN A 283 -16.47 -17.05 1.91
N LEU A 284 -15.45 -16.59 2.65
CA LEU A 284 -15.54 -16.35 4.09
C LEU A 284 -16.56 -15.25 4.42
N SER A 285 -16.59 -14.17 3.63
CA SER A 285 -17.56 -13.06 3.75
C SER A 285 -19.00 -13.55 3.55
N THR A 286 -19.21 -14.44 2.58
CA THR A 286 -20.50 -15.08 2.33
C THR A 286 -20.93 -15.96 3.51
N GLU A 287 -20.02 -16.77 4.05
CA GLU A 287 -20.28 -17.62 5.21
C GLU A 287 -20.57 -16.80 6.48
N ILE A 288 -19.81 -15.73 6.74
CA ILE A 288 -20.05 -14.81 7.87
C ILE A 288 -21.43 -14.15 7.73
N THR A 289 -21.80 -13.71 6.52
CA THR A 289 -23.11 -13.11 6.25
C THR A 289 -24.24 -14.11 6.52
N TYR A 290 -24.07 -15.37 6.11
CA TYR A 290 -25.02 -16.45 6.40
C TYR A 290 -25.14 -16.70 7.91
N GLN A 291 -24.02 -16.80 8.62
CA GLN A 291 -23.99 -17.00 10.08
C GLN A 291 -24.64 -15.83 10.82
N GLN A 292 -24.39 -14.58 10.41
CA GLN A 292 -25.00 -13.39 11.00
C GLN A 292 -26.53 -13.40 10.79
N ALA A 293 -27.00 -13.74 9.60
CA ALA A 293 -28.43 -13.87 9.32
C ALA A 293 -29.08 -14.98 10.17
N SER A 294 -28.39 -16.11 10.35
CA SER A 294 -28.83 -17.20 11.22
C SER A 294 -28.91 -16.77 12.69
N ILE A 295 -27.87 -16.13 13.22
CA ILE A 295 -27.83 -15.60 14.60
C ILE A 295 -28.94 -14.58 14.82
N GLN A 296 -29.17 -13.66 13.86
CA GLN A 296 -30.24 -12.69 13.94
C GLN A 296 -31.62 -13.36 13.98
N SER A 297 -31.84 -14.39 13.14
CA SER A 297 -33.08 -15.18 13.18
C SER A 297 -33.27 -15.88 14.52
N GLN A 298 -32.19 -16.43 15.11
CA GLN A 298 -32.23 -17.06 16.42
C GLN A 298 -32.54 -16.05 17.54
N LEU A 299 -31.93 -14.85 17.51
CA LEU A 299 -32.23 -13.75 18.43
C LEU A 299 -33.72 -13.36 18.36
N THR A 300 -34.26 -13.20 17.15
CA THR A 300 -35.70 -12.91 16.96
C THR A 300 -36.56 -14.03 17.54
N ARG A 301 -36.24 -15.30 17.26
CA ARG A 301 -36.99 -16.45 17.82
C ARG A 301 -36.93 -16.49 19.35
N VAL A 302 -35.78 -16.19 19.95
CA VAL A 302 -35.64 -16.13 21.42
C VAL A 302 -36.50 -15.00 21.98
N ALA A 303 -36.48 -13.81 21.37
CA ALA A 303 -37.31 -12.67 21.79
C ALA A 303 -38.81 -12.95 21.65
N ASP A 304 -39.25 -13.56 20.55
CA ASP A 304 -40.63 -13.98 20.32
C ASP A 304 -41.06 -15.03 21.35
N THR A 305 -40.19 -16.01 21.62
CA THR A 305 -40.46 -17.06 22.62
C THR A 305 -40.52 -16.48 24.02
N GLN A 306 -39.66 -15.51 24.37
CA GLN A 306 -39.74 -14.78 25.64
C GLN A 306 -41.07 -14.02 25.77
N THR A 307 -41.48 -13.32 24.71
CA THR A 307 -42.75 -12.59 24.67
C THR A 307 -43.94 -13.52 24.83
N LEU A 308 -43.94 -14.66 24.14
CA LEU A 308 -44.97 -15.69 24.27
C LEU A 308 -44.97 -16.31 25.68
N ALA A 309 -43.81 -16.63 26.23
CA ALA A 309 -43.67 -17.18 27.58
C ALA A 309 -44.19 -16.19 28.63
N GLN A 310 -43.87 -14.90 28.51
CA GLN A 310 -44.35 -13.84 29.41
C GLN A 310 -45.87 -13.63 29.29
N THR A 311 -46.42 -13.72 28.07
CA THR A 311 -47.86 -13.66 27.83
C THR A 311 -48.58 -14.85 28.48
N LYS A 312 -48.05 -16.07 28.29
CA LYS A 312 -48.57 -17.27 28.95
C LYS A 312 -48.46 -17.18 30.47
N GLN A 313 -47.31 -16.77 31.00
CA GLN A 313 -47.11 -16.61 32.44
C GLN A 313 -48.13 -15.62 33.02
N THR A 314 -48.39 -14.50 32.35
CA THR A 314 -49.40 -13.52 32.75
C THR A 314 -50.80 -14.13 32.78
N ALA A 315 -51.18 -14.87 31.74
CA ALA A 315 -52.48 -15.55 31.67
C ALA A 315 -52.64 -16.62 32.76
N VAL A 316 -51.61 -17.46 32.96
CA VAL A 316 -51.58 -18.49 34.00
C VAL A 316 -51.62 -17.85 35.39
N GLN A 317 -50.94 -16.72 35.61
CA GLN A 317 -50.98 -15.98 36.87
C GLN A 317 -52.38 -15.41 37.17
N GLN A 318 -53.09 -14.93 36.15
CA GLN A 318 -54.50 -14.50 36.27
C GLN A 318 -55.41 -15.69 36.61
N GLN A 319 -55.19 -16.84 35.97
CA GLN A 319 -55.91 -18.08 36.28
C GLN A 319 -55.63 -18.55 37.71
N LEU A 320 -54.38 -18.47 38.16
CA LEU A 320 -53.98 -18.81 39.53
C LEU A 320 -54.69 -17.92 40.56
N ASN A 321 -54.75 -16.61 40.31
CA ASN A 321 -55.49 -15.66 41.16
C ASN A 321 -57.00 -15.97 41.19
N THR A 322 -57.56 -16.36 40.04
CA THR A 322 -58.97 -16.77 39.95
C THR A 322 -59.24 -18.04 40.75
N GLN A 323 -58.41 -19.07 40.59
CA GLN A 323 -58.53 -20.32 41.35
C GLN A 323 -58.30 -20.12 42.85
N LYS A 324 -57.39 -19.23 43.24
CA LYS A 324 -57.19 -18.83 44.65
C LYS A 324 -58.48 -18.25 45.25
N ASN A 325 -59.18 -17.40 44.51
CA ASN A 325 -60.44 -16.80 44.97
C ASN A 325 -61.57 -17.83 45.05
N ILE A 326 -61.66 -18.75 44.07
CA ILE A 326 -62.62 -19.87 44.09
C ILE A 326 -62.35 -20.76 45.30
N LEU A 327 -61.08 -21.15 45.52
CA LEU A 327 -60.68 -21.96 46.66
C LEU A 327 -61.01 -21.29 48.00
N ALA A 328 -60.76 -19.99 48.12
CA ALA A 328 -61.12 -19.22 49.32
C ALA A 328 -62.65 -19.23 49.55
N THR A 329 -63.43 -19.07 48.49
CA THR A 329 -64.91 -19.11 48.53
C THR A 329 -65.42 -20.50 48.93
N GLN A 330 -64.87 -21.56 48.35
CA GLN A 330 -65.24 -22.94 48.68
C GLN A 330 -64.84 -23.32 50.10
N LYS A 331 -63.67 -22.89 50.58
CA LYS A 331 -63.28 -23.06 51.99
C LYS A 331 -64.25 -22.35 52.93
N ALA A 332 -64.73 -21.15 52.58
CA ALA A 332 -65.76 -20.45 53.35
C ALA A 332 -67.12 -21.17 53.32
N ALA A 333 -67.52 -21.72 52.17
CA ALA A 333 -68.72 -22.56 52.04
C ALA A 333 -68.63 -23.82 52.91
N LEU A 334 -67.51 -24.54 52.86
CA LEU A 334 -67.24 -25.70 53.70
C LEU A 334 -67.31 -25.37 55.19
N VAL A 335 -66.75 -24.23 55.62
CA VAL A 335 -66.88 -23.76 57.01
C VAL A 335 -68.34 -23.52 57.38
N THR A 336 -69.14 -22.99 56.46
CA THR A 336 -70.58 -22.78 56.67
C THR A 336 -71.33 -24.11 56.74
N ALA A 337 -71.06 -25.04 55.83
CA ALA A 337 -71.64 -26.38 55.83
C ALA A 337 -71.32 -27.15 57.11
N LYS A 338 -70.08 -27.06 57.61
CA LYS A 338 -69.69 -27.61 58.93
C LYS A 338 -70.52 -27.02 60.06
N LYS A 339 -70.68 -25.69 60.11
CA LYS A 339 -71.54 -25.04 61.11
C LYS A 339 -73.01 -25.49 61.00
N THR A 340 -73.53 -25.67 59.78
CA THR A 340 -74.89 -26.17 59.55
C THR A 340 -75.03 -27.61 60.02
N LEU A 341 -74.04 -28.46 59.76
CA LEU A 341 -73.99 -29.83 60.28
C LEU A 341 -73.94 -29.83 61.81
N ASP A 342 -73.06 -29.04 62.42
CA ASP A 342 -72.95 -28.93 63.88
C ASP A 342 -74.27 -28.47 64.51
N ALA A 343 -74.96 -27.50 63.89
CA ALA A 343 -76.26 -27.03 64.33
C ALA A 343 -77.37 -28.07 64.14
N ALA A 344 -77.35 -28.83 63.04
CA ALA A 344 -78.30 -29.93 62.81
C ALA A 344 -78.09 -31.07 63.81
N GLN A 345 -76.84 -31.44 64.08
CA GLN A 345 -76.48 -32.41 65.11
C GLN A 345 -76.87 -31.92 66.51
N GLN A 346 -76.71 -30.63 66.80
CA GLN A 346 -77.17 -30.05 68.05
C GLN A 346 -78.69 -30.17 68.19
N LYS A 347 -79.46 -29.88 67.13
CA LYS A 347 -80.92 -30.08 67.14
C LYS A 347 -81.33 -31.53 67.34
N VAL A 348 -80.59 -32.50 66.77
CA VAL A 348 -80.80 -33.92 67.06
C VAL A 348 -80.56 -34.20 68.53
N ARG A 349 -79.44 -33.72 69.10
CA ARG A 349 -79.15 -33.88 70.54
C ARG A 349 -80.21 -33.25 71.44
N ASP A 350 -80.68 -32.05 71.09
CA ASP A 350 -81.73 -31.35 71.82
C ASP A 350 -83.05 -32.13 71.73
N ALA A 351 -83.43 -32.62 70.54
CA ALA A 351 -84.62 -33.45 70.33
C ALA A 351 -84.52 -34.81 71.05
N GLU A 352 -83.35 -35.44 71.10
CA GLU A 352 -83.10 -36.65 71.88
C GLU A 352 -83.18 -36.38 73.39
N SER A 353 -82.71 -35.22 73.85
CA SER A 353 -82.80 -34.79 75.24
C SER A 353 -84.25 -34.52 75.65
N ASP A 354 -85.00 -33.82 74.80
CA ASP A 354 -86.43 -33.58 74.97
C ASP A 354 -87.21 -34.89 74.94
N TYR A 355 -86.83 -35.85 74.07
CA TYR A 355 -87.38 -37.21 74.06
C TYR A 355 -87.17 -37.90 75.41
N ARG A 356 -85.95 -37.90 75.94
CA ARG A 356 -85.66 -38.50 77.24
C ARG A 356 -86.44 -37.83 78.36
N THR A 357 -86.48 -36.51 78.37
CA THR A 357 -87.22 -35.73 79.40
C THR A 357 -88.72 -36.00 79.33
N ALA A 358 -89.30 -36.02 78.12
CA ALA A 358 -90.71 -36.36 77.93
C ALA A 358 -91.00 -37.81 78.32
N HIS A 359 -90.11 -38.74 78.01
CA HIS A 359 -90.24 -40.14 78.39
C HIS A 359 -90.11 -40.34 79.91
N GLU A 360 -89.22 -39.62 80.59
CA GLU A 360 -89.11 -39.59 82.05
C GLU A 360 -90.38 -39.02 82.70
N VAL A 361 -90.90 -37.90 82.19
CA VAL A 361 -92.17 -37.31 82.69
C VAL A 361 -93.36 -38.24 82.47
N VAL A 362 -93.44 -38.91 81.32
CA VAL A 362 -94.49 -39.91 81.03
C VAL A 362 -94.34 -41.13 81.93
N ASN A 363 -93.12 -41.61 82.19
CA ASN A 363 -92.88 -42.71 83.14
C ASN A 363 -93.23 -42.31 84.59
N ASP A 364 -92.88 -41.10 85.03
CA ASP A 364 -93.24 -40.60 86.36
C ASP A 364 -94.77 -40.41 86.51
N LEU A 365 -95.45 -39.94 85.46
CA LEU A 365 -96.92 -39.85 85.41
C LEU A 365 -97.59 -41.23 85.35
N ALA A 366 -96.98 -42.21 84.68
CA ALA A 366 -97.48 -43.58 84.59
C ALA A 366 -97.45 -44.29 85.96
N ILE A 367 -96.51 -43.92 86.84
CA ILE A 367 -96.43 -44.41 88.22
C ILE A 367 -97.58 -43.85 89.07
N PHE A 368 -98.00 -42.61 88.86
CA PHE A 368 -99.07 -41.95 89.64
C PHE A 368 -100.49 -42.16 89.06
N PHE A 369 -100.65 -42.33 87.74
CA PHE A 369 -101.93 -42.50 87.05
C PHE A 369 -101.86 -43.58 85.95
N PRO A 370 -102.05 -44.87 86.28
CA PRO A 370 -101.86 -45.98 85.32
C PRO A 370 -102.82 -45.97 84.12
N PHE A 371 -103.96 -45.27 84.18
CA PHE A 371 -104.88 -45.11 83.04
C PHE A 371 -104.45 -44.01 82.04
N LEU A 372 -103.63 -43.04 82.46
CA LEU A 372 -103.16 -41.96 81.59
C LEU A 372 -101.88 -42.33 80.81
N ALA A 373 -101.14 -43.35 81.27
CA ALA A 373 -99.94 -43.86 80.61
C ALA A 373 -100.19 -44.30 79.15
N THR A 374 -101.30 -45.02 78.91
CA THR A 374 -101.67 -45.51 77.57
C THR A 374 -102.13 -44.40 76.61
N ALA A 375 -102.58 -43.26 77.12
CA ALA A 375 -102.98 -42.12 76.29
C ALA A 375 -101.78 -41.20 75.96
N ALA A 376 -100.80 -41.09 76.87
CA ALA A 376 -99.60 -40.29 76.67
C ALA A 376 -98.65 -40.89 75.63
N GLU A 377 -98.48 -42.23 75.62
CA GLU A 377 -97.69 -42.92 74.58
C GLU A 377 -98.27 -42.73 73.17
N PHE A 378 -99.60 -42.69 73.03
CA PHE A 378 -100.25 -42.59 71.71
C PHE A 378 -100.17 -41.19 71.08
N ILE A 379 -100.03 -40.13 71.90
CA ILE A 379 -100.01 -38.74 71.43
C ILE A 379 -98.58 -38.23 71.23
N ILE A 380 -97.63 -38.68 72.06
CA ILE A 380 -96.27 -38.12 72.08
C ILE A 380 -95.34 -38.85 71.09
N SER A 381 -95.50 -40.16 70.86
CA SER A 381 -94.61 -40.95 69.98
C SER A 381 -94.58 -40.48 68.51
N PRO A 382 -95.71 -40.29 67.81
CA PRO A 382 -95.66 -40.01 66.37
C PRO A 382 -95.09 -38.62 66.03
N ALA A 383 -95.35 -37.63 66.89
CA ALA A 383 -94.85 -36.27 66.70
C ALA A 383 -93.33 -36.19 66.95
N LEU A 384 -92.81 -36.91 67.95
CA LEU A 384 -91.39 -36.94 68.26
C LEU A 384 -90.60 -37.82 67.27
N GLU A 385 -91.15 -38.96 66.84
CA GLU A 385 -90.54 -39.80 65.80
C GLU A 385 -90.39 -39.01 64.50
N ASN A 386 -91.41 -38.25 64.11
CA ASN A 386 -91.33 -37.36 62.94
C ASN A 386 -90.28 -36.24 63.15
N ALA A 387 -90.16 -35.68 64.36
CA ALA A 387 -89.14 -34.66 64.65
C ALA A 387 -87.71 -35.23 64.57
N LEU A 388 -87.47 -36.43 65.11
CA LEU A 388 -86.21 -37.16 65.01
C LEU A 388 -85.89 -37.55 63.56
N GLU A 389 -86.88 -38.00 62.79
CA GLU A 389 -86.72 -38.35 61.38
C GLU A 389 -86.40 -37.11 60.53
N VAL A 390 -87.09 -35.99 60.75
CA VAL A 390 -86.81 -34.71 60.07
C VAL A 390 -85.41 -34.20 60.45
N ALA A 391 -85.02 -34.31 61.72
CA ALA A 391 -83.68 -33.93 62.18
C ALA A 391 -82.59 -34.85 61.61
N GLY A 392 -82.85 -36.15 61.51
CA GLY A 392 -81.97 -37.13 60.84
C GLY A 392 -81.80 -36.84 59.36
N ARG A 393 -82.90 -36.57 58.63
CA ARG A 393 -82.85 -36.13 57.23
C ARG A 393 -82.06 -34.83 57.06
N ALA A 394 -82.14 -33.90 58.02
CA ALA A 394 -81.37 -32.67 58.01
C ALA A 394 -79.86 -32.92 58.22
N VAL A 395 -79.48 -33.86 59.11
CA VAL A 395 -78.07 -34.26 59.32
C VAL A 395 -77.52 -34.99 58.10
N ASP A 396 -78.28 -35.89 57.47
CA ASP A 396 -77.86 -36.60 56.25
C ASP A 396 -77.66 -35.63 55.08
N ALA A 397 -78.60 -34.69 54.90
CA ALA A 397 -78.48 -33.63 53.90
C ALA A 397 -77.26 -32.73 54.17
N ALA A 398 -77.03 -32.31 55.42
CA ALA A 398 -75.88 -31.51 55.80
C ALA A 398 -74.54 -32.27 55.61
N THR A 399 -74.50 -33.56 55.94
CA THR A 399 -73.32 -34.43 55.75
C THR A 399 -73.00 -34.59 54.27
N LYS A 400 -74.01 -34.83 53.43
CA LYS A 400 -73.85 -34.93 51.97
C LYS A 400 -73.37 -33.62 51.36
N ASN A 401 -73.92 -32.48 51.81
CA ASN A 401 -73.48 -31.15 51.37
C ASN A 401 -72.04 -30.88 51.80
N MET A 402 -71.65 -31.20 53.03
CA MET A 402 -70.26 -31.06 53.50
C MET A 402 -69.29 -31.93 52.71
N ALA A 403 -69.64 -33.18 52.41
CA ALA A 403 -68.81 -34.07 51.60
C ALA A 403 -68.65 -33.55 50.16
N SER A 404 -69.74 -33.04 49.56
CA SER A 404 -69.72 -32.39 48.25
C SER A 404 -68.82 -31.14 48.25
N ASP A 405 -68.92 -30.29 49.28
CA ASP A 405 -68.09 -29.08 49.40
C ASP A 405 -66.61 -29.43 49.64
N GLN A 406 -66.31 -30.48 50.43
CA GLN A 406 -64.95 -30.96 50.62
C GLN A 406 -64.35 -31.48 49.32
N GLN A 407 -65.10 -32.27 48.54
CA GLN A 407 -64.67 -32.75 47.23
C GLN A 407 -64.42 -31.59 46.25
N ALA A 408 -65.24 -30.54 46.31
CA ALA A 408 -65.04 -29.33 45.53
C ALA A 408 -63.74 -28.60 45.92
N VAL A 409 -63.46 -28.46 47.23
CA VAL A 409 -62.20 -27.88 47.74
C VAL A 409 -61.00 -28.70 47.27
N ASP A 410 -61.04 -30.03 47.40
CA ASP A 410 -59.92 -30.90 47.02
C ASP A 410 -59.64 -30.84 45.50
N THR A 411 -60.69 -30.82 44.69
CA THR A 411 -60.59 -30.67 43.24
C THR A 411 -59.97 -29.32 42.86
N THR A 412 -60.43 -28.23 43.48
CA THR A 412 -59.90 -26.89 43.24
C THR A 412 -58.46 -26.74 43.73
N GLN A 413 -58.10 -27.34 44.87
CA GLN A 413 -56.72 -27.34 45.37
C GLN A 413 -55.79 -28.06 44.40
N LYS A 414 -56.20 -29.22 43.88
CA LYS A 414 -55.42 -29.95 42.86
C LYS A 414 -55.22 -29.12 41.59
N ASN A 415 -56.26 -28.42 41.13
CA ASN A 415 -56.15 -27.51 39.97
C ASN A 415 -55.22 -26.32 40.27
N TYR A 416 -55.29 -25.76 41.48
CA TYR A 416 -54.40 -24.69 41.93
C TYR A 416 -52.92 -25.13 41.93
N ASP A 417 -52.62 -26.32 42.48
CA ASP A 417 -51.26 -26.86 42.54
C ASP A 417 -50.70 -27.15 41.14
N ALA A 418 -51.53 -27.67 40.22
CA ALA A 418 -51.14 -27.89 38.82
C ALA A 418 -50.78 -26.57 38.11
N ILE A 419 -51.57 -25.51 38.32
CA ILE A 419 -51.29 -24.17 37.76
C ILE A 419 -50.01 -23.58 38.38
N GLN A 420 -49.75 -23.78 39.68
CA GLN A 420 -48.48 -23.34 40.29
C GLN A 420 -47.26 -24.03 39.66
N GLN A 421 -47.33 -25.33 39.39
CA GLN A 421 -46.26 -26.05 38.70
C GLN A 421 -46.05 -25.51 37.27
N GLU A 422 -47.12 -25.15 36.57
CA GLU A 422 -47.03 -24.52 35.25
C GLU A 422 -46.32 -23.15 35.33
N VAL A 423 -46.66 -22.30 36.31
CA VAL A 423 -45.96 -21.01 36.54
C VAL A 423 -44.46 -21.23 36.80
N ALA A 424 -44.10 -22.21 37.62
CA ALA A 424 -42.70 -22.52 37.91
C ALA A 424 -41.94 -22.95 36.65
N SER A 425 -42.55 -23.80 35.82
CA SER A 425 -41.96 -24.23 34.53
C SER A 425 -41.75 -23.08 33.55
N LEU A 426 -42.72 -22.15 33.45
CA LEU A 426 -42.61 -20.96 32.60
C LEU A 426 -41.54 -19.99 33.10
N THR A 427 -41.38 -19.87 34.42
CA THR A 427 -40.33 -19.05 35.04
C THR A 427 -38.94 -19.62 34.77
N GLN A 428 -38.80 -20.94 34.84
CA GLN A 428 -37.55 -21.63 34.49
C GLN A 428 -37.23 -21.45 33.00
N LEU A 429 -38.23 -21.62 32.10
CA LEU A 429 -38.06 -21.37 30.67
C LEU A 429 -37.62 -19.93 30.39
N GLN A 430 -38.22 -18.94 31.05
CA GLN A 430 -37.84 -17.54 30.91
C GLN A 430 -36.40 -17.30 31.35
N THR A 431 -35.98 -17.91 32.47
CA THR A 431 -34.59 -17.83 32.97
C THR A 431 -33.61 -18.41 31.95
N THR A 432 -33.92 -19.58 31.38
CA THR A 432 -33.10 -20.21 30.33
C THR A 432 -33.00 -19.33 29.09
N LEU A 433 -34.13 -18.80 28.59
CA LEU A 433 -34.13 -17.92 27.42
C LEU A 433 -33.33 -16.62 27.64
N SER A 434 -33.43 -16.03 28.84
CA SER A 434 -32.66 -14.83 29.20
C SER A 434 -31.15 -15.08 29.27
N ALA A 435 -30.71 -16.31 29.56
CA ALA A 435 -29.29 -16.66 29.51
C ALA A 435 -28.78 -16.84 28.07
N PHE A 436 -29.64 -17.22 27.12
CA PHE A 436 -29.26 -17.37 25.70
C PHE A 436 -29.02 -16.03 24.99
N GLY A 437 -29.74 -14.97 25.37
CA GLY A 437 -29.62 -13.63 24.76
C GLY A 437 -28.18 -13.10 24.70
N PRO A 438 -27.49 -12.94 25.85
CA PRO A 438 -26.12 -12.43 25.88
C PRO A 438 -25.11 -13.29 25.10
N VAL A 439 -25.32 -14.61 25.04
CA VAL A 439 -24.44 -15.52 24.27
C VAL A 439 -24.60 -15.27 22.77
N LEU A 440 -25.84 -15.15 22.29
CA LEU A 440 -26.13 -14.84 20.89
C LEU A 440 -25.69 -13.41 20.51
N GLU A 441 -25.85 -12.43 21.41
CA GLU A 441 -25.36 -11.07 21.22
C GLU A 441 -23.82 -11.02 21.12
N SER A 442 -23.13 -11.77 21.97
CA SER A 442 -21.67 -11.91 21.88
C SER A 442 -21.23 -12.55 20.56
N GLN A 443 -21.94 -13.59 20.10
CA GLN A 443 -21.65 -14.23 18.81
C GLN A 443 -21.94 -13.29 17.63
N ALA A 444 -23.01 -12.49 17.69
CA ALA A 444 -23.32 -11.46 16.71
C ALA A 444 -22.24 -10.39 16.64
N ALA A 445 -21.71 -9.95 17.79
CA ALA A 445 -20.60 -9.00 17.86
C ALA A 445 -19.31 -9.58 17.26
N THR A 446 -18.98 -10.85 17.54
CA THR A 446 -17.84 -11.53 16.91
C THR A 446 -18.01 -11.65 15.40
N ALA A 447 -19.21 -12.04 14.92
CA ALA A 447 -19.50 -12.12 13.49
C ALA A 447 -19.38 -10.75 12.80
N SER A 448 -19.84 -9.66 13.44
CA SER A 448 -19.70 -8.30 12.93
C SER A 448 -18.24 -7.82 12.87
N ASN A 449 -17.43 -8.15 13.88
CA ASN A 449 -15.99 -7.88 13.86
C ASN A 449 -15.29 -8.66 12.74
N MET A 450 -15.65 -9.94 12.55
CA MET A 450 -15.14 -10.74 11.44
C MET A 450 -15.55 -10.14 10.10
N GLN A 451 -16.81 -9.72 9.93
CA GLN A 451 -17.29 -9.05 8.71
C GLN A 451 -16.48 -7.78 8.40
N THR A 452 -16.19 -6.96 9.41
CA THR A 452 -15.38 -5.73 9.26
C THR A 452 -13.95 -6.08 8.84
N PHE A 453 -13.38 -7.13 9.43
CA PHE A 453 -12.07 -7.64 9.05
C PHE A 453 -12.08 -8.16 7.60
N THR A 454 -13.06 -8.96 7.19
CA THR A 454 -13.16 -9.48 5.81
C THR A 454 -13.37 -8.36 4.81
N GLN A 455 -14.20 -7.34 5.12
CA GLN A 455 -14.35 -6.15 4.28
C GLN A 455 -13.04 -5.37 4.13
N THR A 456 -12.23 -5.30 5.18
CA THR A 456 -10.91 -4.67 5.13
C THR A 456 -9.96 -5.48 4.25
N VAL A 457 -9.97 -6.81 4.36
CA VAL A 457 -9.19 -7.72 3.50
C VAL A 457 -9.65 -7.64 2.05
N ASP A 458 -10.96 -7.65 1.78
CA ASP A 458 -11.54 -7.50 0.45
C ASP A 458 -11.19 -6.14 -0.16
N SER A 459 -11.31 -5.04 0.60
CA SER A 459 -10.92 -3.70 0.15
C SER A 459 -9.43 -3.63 -0.17
N ASN A 460 -8.57 -4.14 0.72
CA ASN A 460 -7.13 -4.16 0.50
C ASN A 460 -6.75 -5.03 -0.70
N ALA A 461 -7.39 -6.19 -0.87
CA ALA A 461 -7.10 -7.08 -1.97
C ALA A 461 -7.69 -6.58 -3.29
N LEU A 462 -8.82 -5.86 -3.27
CA LEU A 462 -9.37 -5.12 -4.40
C LEU A 462 -8.46 -3.93 -4.75
N ASP A 463 -7.94 -3.20 -3.78
CA ASP A 463 -6.99 -2.12 -4.02
C ASP A 463 -5.71 -2.66 -4.67
N VAL A 464 -5.19 -3.79 -4.17
CA VAL A 464 -4.07 -4.51 -4.80
C VAL A 464 -4.47 -5.02 -6.19
N GLY A 465 -5.68 -5.55 -6.39
CA GLY A 465 -6.15 -6.05 -7.68
C GLY A 465 -6.36 -4.95 -8.73
N VAL A 466 -6.99 -3.83 -8.35
CA VAL A 466 -7.19 -2.62 -9.17
C VAL A 466 -5.84 -1.98 -9.47
N PHE A 467 -4.94 -1.96 -8.51
CA PHE A 467 -3.57 -1.50 -8.69
C PHE A 467 -2.82 -2.40 -9.68
N LEU A 468 -2.84 -3.72 -9.52
CA LEU A 468 -2.16 -4.67 -10.40
C LEU A 468 -2.83 -4.66 -11.79
N GLY A 469 -4.15 -4.49 -11.86
CA GLY A 469 -4.92 -4.35 -13.09
C GLY A 469 -4.66 -3.02 -13.81
N LYS A 470 -4.53 -1.91 -13.07
CA LYS A 470 -4.03 -0.63 -13.62
C LYS A 470 -2.61 -0.79 -14.13
N LEU A 471 -1.78 -1.51 -13.40
CA LEU A 471 -0.39 -1.72 -13.79
C LEU A 471 -0.28 -2.61 -15.03
N ALA A 472 -1.08 -3.67 -15.12
CA ALA A 472 -1.18 -4.54 -16.28
C ALA A 472 -1.82 -3.81 -17.47
N GLY A 473 -2.86 -3.01 -17.22
CA GLY A 473 -3.49 -2.16 -18.23
C GLY A 473 -2.52 -1.13 -18.77
N GLN A 474 -1.84 -0.39 -17.90
CA GLN A 474 -0.77 0.54 -18.27
C GLN A 474 0.36 -0.20 -19.00
N ALA A 475 0.81 -1.35 -18.50
CA ALA A 475 1.84 -2.17 -19.15
C ALA A 475 1.43 -2.74 -20.52
N SER A 476 0.12 -2.93 -20.77
CA SER A 476 -0.40 -3.51 -22.01
C SER A 476 -0.51 -2.52 -23.17
N VAL A 477 -0.58 -1.22 -22.87
CA VAL A 477 -0.60 -0.13 -23.87
C VAL A 477 0.71 0.63 -23.91
N LEU A 478 1.60 0.40 -22.94
CA LEU A 478 2.87 1.10 -22.88
C LEU A 478 3.99 0.27 -23.51
N PRO A 479 4.90 0.94 -24.23
CA PRO A 479 6.18 0.34 -24.59
C PRO A 479 6.87 -0.22 -23.34
N PHE A 480 7.60 -1.33 -23.51
CA PHE A 480 8.21 -2.18 -22.47
C PHE A 480 8.95 -1.40 -21.34
N GLN A 481 9.38 -0.16 -21.63
CA GLN A 481 10.25 0.69 -20.84
C GLN A 481 9.52 1.53 -19.77
N ASP A 482 8.28 1.96 -20.01
CA ASP A 482 7.44 2.66 -19.01
C ASP A 482 6.92 1.72 -17.92
N THR A 483 6.73 0.46 -18.29
CA THR A 483 6.20 -0.59 -17.43
C THR A 483 7.07 -0.81 -16.20
N ALA A 484 8.40 -0.76 -16.33
CA ALA A 484 9.33 -1.05 -15.22
C ALA A 484 9.41 0.08 -14.18
N LYS A 485 9.37 1.34 -14.62
CA LYS A 485 9.38 2.51 -13.72
C LYS A 485 8.06 2.62 -12.97
N ILE A 486 6.95 2.51 -13.69
CA ILE A 486 5.62 2.48 -13.10
C ILE A 486 5.52 1.28 -12.15
N LEU A 487 5.89 0.07 -12.56
CA LEU A 487 5.95 -1.10 -11.67
C LEU A 487 6.73 -0.82 -10.38
N ALA A 488 7.94 -0.25 -10.44
CA ALA A 488 8.72 -0.02 -9.23
C ALA A 488 8.19 1.11 -8.33
N GLN A 489 7.73 2.23 -8.90
CA GLN A 489 7.03 3.29 -8.14
C GLN A 489 5.83 2.74 -7.39
N THR A 490 5.14 1.84 -8.05
CA THR A 490 3.88 1.29 -7.62
C THR A 490 4.18 0.24 -6.52
N VAL A 491 5.17 -0.66 -6.69
CA VAL A 491 5.60 -1.60 -5.62
C VAL A 491 6.15 -0.88 -4.38
N VAL A 492 6.87 0.26 -4.51
CA VAL A 492 7.31 1.07 -3.37
C VAL A 492 6.12 1.72 -2.64
N ALA A 493 5.13 2.21 -3.38
CA ALA A 493 3.89 2.74 -2.79
C ALA A 493 3.12 1.65 -2.04
N MET A 494 3.07 0.43 -2.58
CA MET A 494 2.45 -0.73 -1.97
C MET A 494 3.20 -1.20 -0.71
N GLN A 495 4.54 -1.21 -0.72
CA GLN A 495 5.35 -1.48 0.48
C GLN A 495 5.14 -0.43 1.58
N LYS A 496 4.96 0.85 1.22
CA LYS A 496 4.61 1.90 2.19
C LYS A 496 3.22 1.65 2.77
N LEU A 497 2.22 1.37 1.94
CA LEU A 497 0.86 1.03 2.35
C LEU A 497 0.84 -0.18 3.31
N MET A 498 1.58 -1.24 2.97
CA MET A 498 1.75 -2.43 3.80
C MET A 498 2.53 -2.18 5.10
N LYS A 499 3.53 -1.28 5.11
CA LYS A 499 4.25 -0.87 6.34
C LYS A 499 3.39 -0.01 7.27
N THR A 500 2.44 0.77 6.74
CA THR A 500 1.47 1.53 7.58
C THR A 500 0.37 0.67 8.20
N GLN A 501 0.07 -0.52 7.64
CA GLN A 501 -0.82 -1.51 8.24
C GLN A 501 -0.01 -2.70 8.76
N ASN A 502 0.44 -2.62 10.02
CA ASN A 502 1.25 -3.62 10.74
C ASN A 502 0.69 -5.07 10.82
N GLN A 503 -0.40 -5.40 10.14
CA GLN A 503 -1.07 -6.70 10.18
C GLN A 503 -0.84 -7.59 8.93
N LEU A 504 -0.25 -7.05 7.85
CA LEU A 504 0.00 -7.81 6.60
C LEU A 504 1.39 -8.45 6.51
N THR A 505 2.26 -8.19 7.49
CA THR A 505 3.68 -8.61 7.50
C THR A 505 3.88 -10.12 7.61
N GLY A 506 2.86 -10.90 7.98
CA GLY A 506 2.98 -12.34 8.18
C GLY A 506 2.80 -13.22 6.93
N ILE A 507 2.28 -12.70 5.81
CA ILE A 507 1.82 -13.56 4.70
C ILE A 507 2.49 -13.25 3.35
N ILE A 508 2.98 -12.02 3.12
CA ILE A 508 3.20 -11.58 1.73
C ILE A 508 4.68 -11.45 1.33
N ILE A 509 5.64 -11.26 2.22
CA ILE A 509 7.05 -11.14 1.81
C ILE A 509 8.00 -11.64 2.91
N ASP A 510 8.66 -12.78 2.69
CA ASP A 510 9.60 -13.38 3.64
C ASP A 510 10.89 -12.55 3.83
N ASP A 511 11.22 -11.68 2.87
CA ASP A 511 12.30 -10.69 2.98
C ASP A 511 12.02 -9.43 2.15
N PRO A 512 11.25 -8.47 2.70
CA PRO A 512 10.95 -7.21 2.02
C PRO A 512 12.18 -6.31 1.87
N GLN A 513 13.21 -6.48 2.71
CA GLN A 513 14.39 -5.63 2.74
C GLN A 513 15.34 -5.90 1.57
N SER A 514 15.31 -7.11 1.00
CA SER A 514 16.08 -7.44 -0.21
C SER A 514 15.62 -6.71 -1.48
N ILE A 515 14.35 -6.27 -1.55
CA ILE A 515 13.73 -5.69 -2.76
C ILE A 515 13.55 -4.16 -2.66
N ASP A 516 13.39 -3.63 -1.44
CA ASP A 516 13.16 -2.20 -1.12
C ASP A 516 14.21 -1.24 -1.74
N PRO A 517 15.52 -1.53 -1.71
CA PRO A 517 16.54 -0.60 -2.25
C PRO A 517 16.49 -0.46 -3.77
N VAL A 518 16.25 -1.57 -4.47
CA VAL A 518 16.23 -1.62 -5.96
C VAL A 518 14.96 -0.96 -6.48
N LEU A 519 13.81 -1.24 -5.85
CA LEU A 519 12.54 -0.63 -6.25
C LEU A 519 12.49 0.86 -5.90
N GLN A 520 13.03 1.30 -4.76
CA GLN A 520 13.16 2.73 -4.46
C GLN A 520 14.08 3.47 -5.44
N ALA A 521 15.15 2.82 -5.90
CA ALA A 521 16.04 3.39 -6.90
C ALA A 521 15.34 3.55 -8.27
N ILE A 522 14.54 2.59 -8.69
CA ILE A 522 13.75 2.68 -9.93
C ILE A 522 12.58 3.67 -9.76
N ALA A 523 11.94 3.71 -8.58
CA ALA A 523 10.81 4.58 -8.28
C ALA A 523 11.18 6.08 -8.28
N LYS A 524 12.36 6.40 -7.77
CA LYS A 524 12.89 7.78 -7.70
C LYS A 524 13.61 8.18 -8.99
N SER A 525 13.64 7.32 -10.01
CA SER A 525 14.29 7.62 -11.29
C SER A 525 13.59 8.80 -11.99
N PRO A 526 14.30 9.89 -12.34
CA PRO A 526 13.71 11.04 -13.00
C PRO A 526 13.47 10.84 -14.51
N VAL A 527 13.94 9.74 -15.10
CA VAL A 527 13.93 9.49 -16.56
C VAL A 527 12.51 9.28 -17.10
N VAL A 528 12.09 10.03 -18.11
CA VAL A 528 10.81 9.88 -18.84
C VAL A 528 11.04 8.95 -20.05
N PRO A 529 10.30 7.83 -20.21
CA PRO A 529 10.54 6.89 -21.31
C PRO A 529 9.85 7.30 -22.63
N THR A 530 10.52 7.05 -23.75
CA THR A 530 10.08 7.43 -25.11
C THR A 530 9.34 6.29 -25.80
N ALA A 531 8.37 6.63 -26.68
CA ALA A 531 7.46 5.69 -27.32
C ALA A 531 8.15 4.71 -28.30
N VAL A 532 7.70 3.43 -28.33
CA VAL A 532 8.23 2.38 -29.23
C VAL A 532 7.78 2.52 -30.68
N ASP A 533 6.79 3.37 -30.95
CA ASP A 533 6.22 3.52 -32.30
C ASP A 533 7.14 4.25 -33.30
N GLU A 534 8.33 4.71 -32.89
CA GLU A 534 9.35 5.26 -33.80
C GLU A 534 10.45 4.25 -34.19
N MET A 535 10.28 2.95 -33.89
CA MET A 535 11.28 1.90 -34.18
C MET A 535 10.82 0.78 -35.15
N ILE A 536 9.91 1.05 -36.09
CA ILE A 536 9.72 0.21 -37.30
C ILE A 536 10.14 0.98 -38.54
#